data_AF-V4U8V8-F1
#
_entry.id   AF-V4U8V8-F1
#
_cell.length_a   1.000
_cell.length_b   1.000
_cell.length_c   1.000
_cell.angle_alpha   90.00
_cell.angle_beta   90.00
_cell.angle_gamma   90.00
#
_symmetry.space_group_name_H-M   'P 1'
#
loop_
_entity.id
_entity.type
_entity.pdbx_description
1 polymer ?
#
loop_
_entity_poly.entity_id
_entity_poly.type
_entity_poly.pdbx_seq_one_letter_code
_entity_poly.pdbx_strand_id
1 'polypeptide(L)'
;MQCQPEYSVSQVLTFCLLLAFKCSVVAPTQLNHQLSEPHWLPATATWYGSPDGDGSDGGACGYGSLVDVKPLRARVGAVSPVLFKNGGGCGACYKVRCLDKSICSRRAVTIIVTDECPGGYCSNGRTHFDLSGAAFGRMAIAGESGQLRNRGELPVIYRRAPCKYPGKNIAFHVNEGSTDYWLSLLVEFEDGDGDVGSMHIREVNFVYLLNFYFLG
;
A
#
# COMPACT_ATOMS: atom_id res chain seq x y z
N MET A 1 -36.74 52.50 19.67
CA MET A 1 -37.23 51.24 19.07
C MET A 1 -37.18 51.41 17.56
N GLN A 2 -36.49 50.46 16.90
CA GLN A 2 -36.25 50.19 15.46
C GLN A 2 -36.51 51.33 14.44
N CYS A 3 -35.51 51.87 13.74
CA CYS A 3 -34.61 51.30 12.69
C CYS A 3 -35.26 51.21 11.30
N GLN A 4 -35.08 52.27 10.51
CA GLN A 4 -34.80 52.19 9.07
C GLN A 4 -33.27 52.08 8.91
N PRO A 5 -32.76 51.50 7.80
CA PRO A 5 -32.19 52.41 6.81
C PRO A 5 -32.52 52.03 5.37
N GLU A 6 -32.71 53.07 4.56
CA GLU A 6 -32.71 53.02 3.10
C GLU A 6 -31.27 52.83 2.62
N TYR A 7 -31.00 51.75 1.90
CA TYR A 7 -29.69 51.48 1.31
C TYR A 7 -29.65 52.04 -0.12
N SER A 8 -28.75 52.99 -0.35
CA SER A 8 -28.51 53.62 -1.64
C SER A 8 -27.92 52.62 -2.65
N VAL A 9 -28.44 52.62 -3.88
CA VAL A 9 -28.04 51.76 -5.02
C VAL A 9 -26.52 51.81 -5.30
N SER A 10 -25.85 52.91 -4.92
CA SER A 10 -24.39 53.05 -5.04
C SER A 10 -23.60 52.12 -4.09
N GLN A 11 -24.19 51.70 -2.97
CA GLN A 11 -23.53 50.81 -2.01
C GLN A 11 -23.58 49.34 -2.43
N VAL A 12 -24.60 48.93 -3.19
CA VAL A 12 -24.74 47.55 -3.70
C VAL A 12 -23.72 47.25 -4.80
N LEU A 13 -23.45 48.21 -5.69
CA LEU A 13 -22.48 48.06 -6.79
C LEU A 13 -21.03 47.93 -6.28
N THR A 14 -20.69 48.62 -5.19
CA THR A 14 -19.33 48.57 -4.62
C THR A 14 -19.05 47.23 -3.94
N PHE A 15 -20.09 46.58 -3.38
CA PHE A 15 -19.97 45.26 -2.76
C PHE A 15 -19.82 44.12 -3.80
N CYS A 16 -20.42 44.27 -4.99
CA CYS A 16 -20.25 43.32 -6.09
C CYS A 16 -18.83 43.34 -6.71
N LEU A 17 -18.17 44.50 -6.74
CA LEU A 17 -16.83 44.64 -7.33
C LEU A 17 -15.70 44.07 -6.44
N LEU A 18 -15.91 43.97 -5.12
CA LEU A 18 -14.92 43.40 -4.19
C LEU A 18 -14.94 41.86 -4.13
N LEU A 19 -16.02 41.22 -4.60
CA LEU A 19 -16.11 39.76 -4.68
C LEU A 19 -15.58 39.19 -6.00
N ALA A 20 -15.27 40.04 -6.99
CA ALA A 20 -14.74 39.61 -8.28
C ALA A 20 -13.20 39.45 -8.33
N PHE A 21 -12.47 39.78 -7.25
CA PHE A 21 -11.01 39.96 -7.32
C PHE A 21 -10.13 38.92 -6.58
N LYS A 22 -10.62 37.73 -6.24
CA LYS A 22 -9.75 36.58 -5.88
C LYS A 22 -10.34 35.22 -6.28
N CYS A 23 -10.61 35.02 -7.57
CA CYS A 23 -10.56 33.66 -8.13
C CYS A 23 -9.10 33.35 -8.46
N SER A 24 -8.29 33.08 -7.42
CA SER A 24 -7.02 32.40 -7.65
C SER A 24 -7.38 31.03 -8.18
N VAL A 25 -7.08 30.78 -9.46
CA VAL A 25 -7.07 29.43 -10.01
C VAL A 25 -6.02 28.67 -9.21
N VAL A 26 -6.45 27.98 -8.15
CA VAL A 26 -5.62 26.98 -7.51
C VAL A 26 -5.61 25.83 -8.50
N ALA A 27 -4.61 25.82 -9.36
CA ALA A 27 -4.27 24.62 -10.12
C ALA A 27 -4.15 23.49 -9.09
N PRO A 28 -4.76 22.31 -9.31
CA PRO A 28 -4.45 21.17 -8.47
C PRO A 28 -2.96 20.93 -8.63
N THR A 29 -2.17 21.33 -7.63
CA THR A 29 -0.84 20.76 -7.46
C THR A 29 -1.11 19.29 -7.31
N GLN A 30 -0.85 18.50 -8.36
CA GLN A 30 -0.66 17.08 -8.19
C GLN A 30 0.48 16.97 -7.19
N LEU A 31 0.12 16.76 -5.93
CA LEU A 31 1.04 16.33 -4.91
C LEU A 31 1.44 14.95 -5.41
N ASN A 32 2.47 14.89 -6.24
CA ASN A 32 3.15 13.66 -6.57
C ASN A 32 3.88 13.29 -5.28
N HIS A 33 3.11 12.84 -4.30
CA HIS A 33 3.58 12.39 -3.01
C HIS A 33 4.15 11.00 -3.25
N GLN A 34 5.22 10.95 -4.04
CA GLN A 34 6.12 9.83 -4.05
C GLN A 34 6.64 9.75 -2.62
N LEU A 35 5.99 8.95 -1.78
CA LEU A 35 6.45 8.56 -0.45
C LEU A 35 7.66 7.65 -0.61
N SER A 36 8.71 8.15 -1.24
CA SER A 36 10.04 7.65 -0.97
C SER A 36 10.46 8.30 0.33
N GLU A 37 10.11 7.68 1.46
CA GLU A 37 10.80 7.95 2.72
C GLU A 37 12.30 7.73 2.45
N PRO A 38 13.12 8.80 2.41
CA PRO A 38 14.51 8.67 2.00
C PRO A 38 15.30 7.90 3.05
N HIS A 39 14.81 7.88 4.29
CA HIS A 39 15.45 7.28 5.44
C HIS A 39 15.08 5.81 5.59
N TRP A 40 16.11 5.02 5.87
CA TRP A 40 15.95 3.62 6.23
C TRP A 40 15.54 3.51 7.69
N LEU A 41 14.52 2.71 7.98
CA LEU A 41 14.01 2.43 9.31
C LEU A 41 14.44 1.02 9.75
N PRO A 42 14.70 0.81 11.04
CA PRO A 42 15.02 -0.52 11.56
C PRO A 42 13.78 -1.41 11.61
N ALA A 43 13.96 -2.71 11.37
CA ALA A 43 12.97 -3.76 11.58
C ALA A 43 13.67 -5.10 11.83
N THR A 44 12.90 -6.16 12.10
CA THR A 44 13.40 -7.53 11.99
C THR A 44 12.67 -8.28 10.89
N ALA A 45 13.27 -9.36 10.41
CA ALA A 45 12.66 -10.22 9.43
C ALA A 45 12.86 -11.70 9.76
N THR A 46 11.81 -12.48 9.53
CA THR A 46 11.81 -13.95 9.43
C THR A 46 11.35 -14.37 8.04
N TRP A 47 11.15 -15.67 7.85
CA TRP A 47 10.54 -16.20 6.65
C TRP A 47 9.63 -17.39 6.93
N TYR A 48 8.69 -17.62 6.01
CA TYR A 48 7.73 -18.72 6.08
C TYR A 48 7.56 -19.44 4.73
N GLY A 49 6.87 -20.59 4.79
CA GLY A 49 6.61 -21.43 3.63
C GLY A 49 7.83 -22.24 3.18
N SER A 50 7.85 -22.61 1.90
CA SER A 50 8.95 -23.37 1.31
C SER A 50 10.20 -22.49 1.12
N PRO A 51 11.43 -23.03 1.27
CA PRO A 51 12.67 -22.25 1.18
C PRO A 51 12.80 -21.41 -0.09
N ASP A 52 12.35 -21.91 -1.23
CA ASP A 52 12.38 -21.20 -2.51
C ASP A 52 10.97 -20.91 -3.06
N GLY A 53 9.95 -20.96 -2.18
CA GLY A 53 8.57 -20.67 -2.51
C GLY A 53 8.15 -19.24 -2.17
N ASP A 54 6.91 -18.93 -2.52
CA ASP A 54 6.32 -17.58 -2.54
C ASP A 54 5.30 -17.35 -1.42
N GLY A 55 5.60 -17.88 -0.22
CA GLY A 55 4.73 -17.72 0.95
C GLY A 55 3.50 -18.61 0.86
N SER A 56 2.30 -18.02 0.99
CA SER A 56 1.01 -18.72 0.96
C SER A 56 0.02 -17.99 0.06
N ASP A 57 -0.86 -18.77 -0.58
CA ASP A 57 -2.03 -18.31 -1.32
C ASP A 57 -3.21 -17.93 -0.40
N GLY A 58 -3.16 -18.25 0.89
CA GLY A 58 -4.20 -17.93 1.88
C GLY A 58 -3.99 -16.59 2.61
N GLY A 59 -3.18 -15.69 2.06
CA GLY A 59 -2.81 -14.45 2.74
C GLY A 59 -3.96 -13.47 2.97
N ALA A 60 -3.88 -12.68 4.03
CA ALA A 60 -4.90 -11.74 4.48
C ALA A 60 -5.31 -10.66 3.44
N CYS A 61 -4.46 -10.39 2.44
CA CYS A 61 -4.78 -9.42 1.38
C CYS A 61 -5.59 -10.01 0.21
N GLY A 62 -5.87 -11.32 0.20
CA GLY A 62 -6.76 -11.93 -0.80
C GLY A 62 -6.14 -12.18 -2.18
N TYR A 63 -4.83 -11.97 -2.37
CA TYR A 63 -4.15 -12.19 -3.67
C TYR A 63 -4.19 -13.64 -4.18
N GLY A 64 -4.47 -14.62 -3.32
CA GLY A 64 -4.64 -16.01 -3.77
C GLY A 64 -3.38 -16.56 -4.45
N SER A 65 -3.60 -17.30 -5.54
CA SER A 65 -2.52 -17.85 -6.37
C SER A 65 -1.69 -16.81 -7.12
N LEU A 66 -2.05 -15.52 -7.08
CA LEU A 66 -1.26 -14.46 -7.73
C LEU A 66 0.13 -14.32 -7.11
N VAL A 67 0.32 -14.75 -5.86
CA VAL A 67 1.60 -14.67 -5.15
C VAL A 67 2.74 -15.43 -5.84
N ASP A 68 2.44 -16.52 -6.56
CA ASP A 68 3.41 -17.38 -7.28
C ASP A 68 3.53 -17.03 -8.78
N VAL A 69 2.90 -15.95 -9.25
CA VAL A 69 3.02 -15.52 -10.64
C VAL A 69 3.68 -14.16 -10.76
N LYS A 70 4.32 -13.92 -11.90
CA LYS A 70 4.88 -12.60 -12.18
C LYS A 70 3.74 -11.58 -12.30
N PRO A 71 3.87 -10.38 -11.70
CA PRO A 71 5.11 -9.79 -11.16
C PRO A 71 5.37 -9.99 -9.65
N LEU A 72 4.49 -10.67 -8.91
CA LEU A 72 4.59 -10.86 -7.44
C LEU A 72 5.62 -11.92 -7.06
N ARG A 73 5.79 -12.95 -7.89
CA ARG A 73 6.67 -14.10 -7.63
C ARG A 73 8.04 -13.69 -7.07
N ALA A 74 8.43 -14.33 -5.98
CA ALA A 74 9.65 -14.19 -5.20
C ALA A 74 9.86 -12.80 -4.60
N ARG A 75 8.76 -12.09 -4.34
CA ARG A 75 8.73 -10.73 -3.81
C ARG A 75 7.56 -10.50 -2.85
N VAL A 76 6.99 -11.55 -2.27
CA VAL A 76 5.84 -11.44 -1.36
C VAL A 76 6.24 -11.69 0.09
N GLY A 77 5.43 -11.21 1.02
CA GLY A 77 5.61 -11.45 2.45
C GLY A 77 4.47 -10.89 3.28
N ALA A 78 4.38 -11.42 4.50
CA ALA A 78 3.51 -10.91 5.55
C ALA A 78 4.23 -9.80 6.33
N VAL A 79 3.46 -8.89 6.92
CA VAL A 79 4.00 -7.82 7.76
C VAL A 79 3.28 -7.72 9.09
N SER A 80 3.96 -7.19 10.10
CA SER A 80 3.35 -6.87 11.40
C SER A 80 2.16 -5.91 11.27
N PRO A 81 1.24 -5.87 12.25
CA PRO A 81 0.07 -4.99 12.23
C PRO A 81 0.39 -3.50 12.01
N VAL A 82 1.58 -3.06 12.44
CA VAL A 82 2.08 -1.69 12.24
C VAL A 82 2.15 -1.30 10.75
N LEU A 83 2.53 -2.24 9.88
CA LEU A 83 2.63 -2.02 8.44
C LEU A 83 1.39 -2.52 7.69
N PHE A 84 0.72 -3.55 8.21
CA PHE A 84 -0.50 -4.11 7.61
C PHE A 84 -1.69 -3.15 7.72
N LYS A 85 -1.77 -2.38 8.82
CA LYS A 85 -2.77 -1.32 9.03
C LYS A 85 -4.21 -1.76 8.78
N ASN A 86 -4.59 -2.94 9.29
CA ASN A 86 -5.91 -3.53 9.08
C ASN A 86 -6.27 -3.57 7.58
N GLY A 87 -5.40 -4.16 6.76
CA GLY A 87 -5.57 -4.24 5.30
C GLY A 87 -5.15 -3.00 4.53
N GLY A 88 -5.06 -1.82 5.16
CA GLY A 88 -4.65 -0.58 4.48
C GLY A 88 -3.19 -0.59 3.97
N GLY A 89 -2.38 -1.57 4.37
CA GLY A 89 -1.04 -1.80 3.85
C GLY A 89 -0.96 -2.84 2.73
N CYS A 90 -2.05 -3.50 2.36
CA CYS A 90 -2.07 -4.47 1.27
C CYS A 90 -1.64 -3.83 -0.06
N GLY A 91 -0.83 -4.56 -0.84
CA GLY A 91 -0.27 -4.08 -2.10
C GLY A 91 0.92 -3.13 -1.96
N ALA A 92 1.16 -2.54 -0.77
CA ALA A 92 2.29 -1.64 -0.55
C ALA A 92 3.63 -2.32 -0.79
N CYS A 93 4.58 -1.57 -1.36
CA CYS A 93 5.94 -2.06 -1.61
C CYS A 93 6.97 -1.47 -0.65
N TYR A 94 7.88 -2.33 -0.19
CA TYR A 94 9.01 -1.93 0.65
C TYR A 94 10.32 -2.45 0.06
N LYS A 95 11.37 -1.65 0.16
CA LYS A 95 12.74 -2.16 0.04
C LYS A 95 13.19 -2.66 1.40
N VAL A 96 13.66 -3.90 1.46
CA VAL A 96 14.19 -4.52 2.68
C VAL A 96 15.63 -4.95 2.44
N ARG A 97 16.52 -4.66 3.39
CA ARG A 97 17.94 -4.97 3.30
C ARG A 97 18.44 -5.53 4.62
N CYS A 98 19.08 -6.69 4.58
CA CYS A 98 19.76 -7.23 5.76
C CYS A 98 21.13 -6.59 6.00
N LEU A 99 21.60 -6.66 7.25
CA LEU A 99 22.74 -5.89 7.73
C LEU A 99 24.02 -6.72 7.97
N ASP A 100 23.93 -8.03 8.07
CA ASP A 100 25.07 -8.93 8.31
C ASP A 100 25.98 -8.99 7.07
N LYS A 101 27.08 -8.23 7.09
CA LYS A 101 28.02 -8.12 5.97
C LYS A 101 28.68 -9.44 5.55
N SER A 102 28.66 -10.46 6.40
CA SER A 102 29.26 -11.77 6.07
C SER A 102 28.42 -12.55 5.06
N ILE A 103 27.12 -12.27 4.98
CA ILE A 103 26.16 -13.09 4.23
C ILE A 103 25.14 -12.27 3.42
N CYS A 104 24.90 -11.02 3.80
CA CYS A 104 23.96 -10.14 3.15
C CYS A 104 24.53 -9.53 1.87
N SER A 105 23.73 -9.56 0.82
CA SER A 105 23.94 -8.73 -0.36
C SER A 105 23.86 -7.25 -0.01
N ARG A 106 24.60 -6.42 -0.76
CA ARG A 106 24.47 -4.96 -0.67
C ARG A 106 23.14 -4.46 -1.23
N ARG A 107 22.46 -5.27 -2.05
CA ARG A 107 21.19 -4.91 -2.69
C ARG A 107 20.02 -5.15 -1.75
N ALA A 108 19.09 -4.22 -1.72
CA ALA A 108 17.80 -4.42 -1.08
C ALA A 108 16.88 -5.23 -2.01
N VAL A 109 16.10 -6.13 -1.43
CA VAL A 109 14.97 -6.78 -2.13
C VAL A 109 13.76 -5.86 -2.07
N THR A 110 12.90 -5.90 -3.08
CA THR A 110 11.61 -5.21 -3.03
C THR A 110 10.53 -6.24 -2.77
N ILE A 111 9.83 -6.08 -1.65
CA ILE A 111 8.73 -6.92 -1.22
C ILE A 111 7.41 -6.20 -1.45
N ILE A 112 6.35 -6.96 -1.66
CA ILE A 112 4.96 -6.56 -1.82
C ILE A 112 4.22 -7.17 -0.63
N VAL A 113 3.45 -6.37 0.08
CA VAL A 113 2.65 -6.84 1.22
C VAL A 113 1.44 -7.58 0.69
N THR A 114 1.38 -8.88 0.99
CA THR A 114 0.29 -9.77 0.54
C THR A 114 -0.43 -10.46 1.69
N ASP A 115 0.04 -10.26 2.93
CA ASP A 115 -0.43 -11.00 4.09
C ASP A 115 -0.15 -10.23 5.40
N GLU A 116 -0.77 -10.68 6.48
CA GLU A 116 -0.56 -10.19 7.84
C GLU A 116 0.14 -11.25 8.70
N CYS A 117 1.09 -10.81 9.51
CA CYS A 117 1.63 -11.60 10.61
C CYS A 117 1.17 -10.98 11.93
N PRO A 118 0.09 -11.48 12.57
CA PRO A 118 -0.48 -10.83 13.75
C PRO A 118 0.20 -11.22 15.08
N GLY A 119 0.97 -12.30 15.10
CA GLY A 119 1.47 -12.96 16.30
C GLY A 119 3.00 -13.14 16.37
N GLY A 120 3.48 -13.69 17.48
CA GLY A 120 4.88 -14.11 17.63
C GLY A 120 5.88 -12.97 17.41
N TYR A 121 6.74 -13.11 16.40
CA TYR A 121 7.76 -12.11 16.06
C TYR A 121 7.17 -10.73 15.72
N CYS A 122 5.92 -10.70 15.25
CA CYS A 122 5.21 -9.50 14.80
C CYS A 122 4.37 -8.83 15.89
N SER A 123 4.33 -9.40 17.09
CA SER A 123 3.59 -8.86 18.22
C SER A 123 4.30 -7.69 18.91
N ASN A 124 3.63 -7.06 19.88
CA ASN A 124 4.16 -6.01 20.75
C ASN A 124 4.57 -4.71 20.02
N GLY A 125 3.91 -4.39 18.91
CA GLY A 125 4.16 -3.14 18.16
C GLY A 125 5.52 -3.09 17.46
N ARG A 126 6.20 -4.23 17.30
CA ARG A 126 7.45 -4.33 16.55
C ARG A 126 7.16 -4.19 15.06
N THR A 127 7.98 -3.44 14.33
CA THR A 127 7.99 -3.53 12.87
C THR A 127 8.69 -4.81 12.46
N HIS A 128 7.95 -5.72 11.83
CA HIS A 128 8.45 -7.04 11.43
C HIS A 128 8.00 -7.40 10.01
N PHE A 129 8.88 -8.08 9.27
CA PHE A 129 8.62 -8.65 7.95
C PHE A 129 8.76 -10.17 8.01
N ASP A 130 7.68 -10.92 7.80
CA ASP A 130 7.75 -12.36 7.67
C ASP A 130 7.68 -12.72 6.18
N LEU A 131 8.85 -12.86 5.56
CA LEU A 131 9.00 -12.89 4.11
C LEU A 131 8.75 -14.30 3.54
N SER A 132 8.35 -14.39 2.28
CA SER A 132 8.46 -15.68 1.57
C SER A 132 9.91 -16.19 1.58
N GLY A 133 10.10 -17.51 1.63
CA GLY A 133 11.45 -18.12 1.61
C GLY A 133 12.30 -17.63 0.42
N ALA A 134 11.69 -17.48 -0.76
CA ALA A 134 12.36 -16.93 -1.94
C ALA A 134 12.77 -15.46 -1.75
N ALA A 135 11.90 -14.60 -1.22
CA ALA A 135 12.20 -13.19 -0.98
C ALA A 135 13.29 -13.02 0.10
N PHE A 136 13.22 -13.80 1.18
CA PHE A 136 14.22 -13.79 2.25
C PHE A 136 15.58 -14.23 1.74
N GLY A 137 15.65 -15.36 1.02
CA GLY A 137 16.88 -15.89 0.45
C GLY A 137 17.55 -14.93 -0.55
N ARG A 138 16.78 -14.10 -1.26
CA ARG A 138 17.30 -13.08 -2.19
C ARG A 138 18.03 -11.92 -1.52
N MET A 139 17.94 -11.78 -0.20
CA MET A 139 18.77 -10.83 0.55
C MET A 139 20.22 -11.31 0.72
N ALA A 140 20.50 -12.60 0.52
CA ALA A 140 21.84 -13.15 0.67
C ALA A 140 22.73 -12.83 -0.54
N ILE A 141 24.05 -12.95 -0.34
CA ILE A 141 25.00 -13.08 -1.46
C ILE A 141 24.72 -14.38 -2.22
N ALA A 142 25.15 -14.43 -3.49
CA ALA A 142 24.89 -15.57 -4.36
C ALA A 142 25.47 -16.86 -3.75
N GLY A 143 24.64 -17.92 -3.68
CA GLY A 143 25.00 -19.20 -3.08
C GLY A 143 24.67 -19.34 -1.59
N GLU A 144 24.38 -18.24 -0.89
CA GLU A 144 24.22 -18.26 0.58
C GLU A 144 22.78 -18.10 1.08
N SER A 145 21.79 -18.26 0.20
CA SER A 145 20.37 -18.14 0.57
C SER A 145 19.96 -19.12 1.68
N GLY A 146 20.46 -20.36 1.61
CA GLY A 146 20.22 -21.38 2.64
C GLY A 146 20.83 -20.99 3.99
N GLN A 147 22.09 -20.55 4.01
CA GLN A 147 22.75 -20.09 5.24
C GLN A 147 22.04 -18.88 5.86
N LEU A 148 21.52 -17.97 5.03
CA LEU A 148 20.77 -16.81 5.51
C LEU A 148 19.46 -17.27 6.16
N ARG A 149 18.69 -18.15 5.48
CA ARG A 149 17.46 -18.73 6.01
C ARG A 149 17.66 -19.46 7.34
N ASN A 150 18.80 -20.14 7.51
CA ASN A 150 19.16 -20.83 8.76
C ASN A 150 19.40 -19.88 9.95
N ARG A 151 19.55 -18.56 9.73
CA ARG A 151 19.58 -17.58 10.82
C ARG A 151 18.21 -17.42 11.50
N GLY A 152 17.11 -17.79 10.83
CA GLY A 152 15.75 -17.68 11.34
C GLY A 152 15.27 -16.23 11.36
N GLU A 153 15.58 -15.50 12.42
CA GLU A 153 15.30 -14.07 12.57
C GLU A 153 16.59 -13.26 12.40
N LEU A 154 16.53 -12.15 11.65
CA LEU A 154 17.66 -11.24 11.52
C LEU A 154 17.26 -9.77 11.50
N PRO A 155 18.15 -8.86 11.95
CA PRO A 155 17.91 -7.43 11.85
C PRO A 155 18.01 -6.97 10.40
N VAL A 156 17.01 -6.20 9.99
CA VAL A 156 16.95 -5.57 8.67
C VAL A 156 16.75 -4.08 8.81
N ILE A 157 16.97 -3.38 7.70
CA ILE A 157 16.40 -2.06 7.51
C ILE A 157 15.43 -2.09 6.34
N TYR A 158 14.42 -1.24 6.41
CA TYR A 158 13.44 -1.11 5.35
C TYR A 158 13.15 0.36 5.05
N ARG A 159 12.53 0.59 3.89
CA ARG A 159 11.90 1.86 3.55
C ARG A 159 10.81 1.63 2.53
N ARG A 160 9.84 2.53 2.48
CA ARG A 160 8.81 2.49 1.44
C ARG A 160 9.44 2.67 0.05
N ALA A 161 8.87 1.99 -0.94
CA ALA A 161 9.34 2.06 -2.31
C ALA A 161 8.15 2.01 -3.26
N PRO A 162 8.24 2.66 -4.42
CA PRO A 162 7.20 2.53 -5.42
C PRO A 162 7.12 1.09 -5.92
N CYS A 163 5.92 0.52 -5.94
CA CYS A 163 5.59 -0.67 -6.70
C CYS A 163 5.83 -0.44 -8.18
N LYS A 164 6.25 -1.50 -8.86
CA LYS A 164 6.61 -1.52 -10.28
C LYS A 164 6.08 -2.78 -10.92
N TYR A 165 5.09 -2.63 -11.78
CA TYR A 165 4.45 -3.72 -12.51
C TYR A 165 4.52 -3.52 -14.04
N PRO A 166 5.72 -3.65 -14.66
CA PRO A 166 5.87 -3.42 -16.10
C PRO A 166 4.98 -4.32 -16.94
N GLY A 167 4.23 -3.72 -17.87
CA GLY A 167 3.32 -4.44 -18.76
C GLY A 167 2.02 -4.92 -18.09
N LYS A 168 1.74 -4.46 -16.86
CA LYS A 168 0.44 -4.60 -16.20
C LYS A 168 -0.22 -3.24 -16.07
N ASN A 169 -1.54 -3.25 -16.15
CA ASN A 169 -2.38 -2.13 -15.73
C ASN A 169 -3.04 -2.52 -14.41
N ILE A 170 -3.54 -1.52 -13.69
CA ILE A 170 -4.44 -1.76 -12.55
C ILE A 170 -5.59 -2.65 -13.03
N ALA A 171 -5.84 -3.73 -12.31
CA ALA A 171 -6.93 -4.65 -12.56
C ALA A 171 -7.85 -4.72 -11.34
N PHE A 172 -9.09 -5.08 -11.59
CA PHE A 172 -10.11 -5.28 -10.57
C PHE A 172 -10.63 -6.70 -10.72
N HIS A 173 -10.44 -7.50 -9.69
CA HIS A 173 -10.94 -8.86 -9.62
C HIS A 173 -12.22 -8.88 -8.78
N VAL A 174 -13.30 -9.43 -9.34
CA VAL A 174 -14.56 -9.61 -8.62
C VAL A 174 -14.44 -10.89 -7.80
N ASN A 175 -14.46 -10.75 -6.49
CA ASN A 175 -14.31 -11.88 -5.58
C ASN A 175 -15.52 -12.81 -5.70
N GLU A 176 -15.26 -14.11 -5.52
CA GLU A 176 -16.30 -15.11 -5.40
C GLU A 176 -17.29 -14.75 -4.29
N GLY A 177 -18.57 -15.01 -4.51
CA GLY A 177 -19.66 -14.62 -3.60
C GLY A 177 -20.20 -13.21 -3.85
N SER A 178 -19.62 -12.44 -4.77
CA SER A 178 -20.28 -11.24 -5.29
C SER A 178 -21.59 -11.60 -6.00
N THR A 179 -22.60 -10.74 -5.83
CA THR A 179 -23.95 -10.87 -6.38
C THR A 179 -24.44 -9.51 -6.86
N ASP A 180 -25.65 -9.43 -7.42
CA ASP A 180 -26.28 -8.17 -7.81
C ASP A 180 -26.54 -7.21 -6.63
N TYR A 181 -26.49 -7.70 -5.39
CA TYR A 181 -26.77 -6.92 -4.17
C TYR A 181 -25.53 -6.72 -3.28
N TRP A 182 -24.44 -7.41 -3.56
CA TRP A 182 -23.20 -7.36 -2.77
C TRP A 182 -22.01 -7.47 -3.70
N LEU A 183 -21.10 -6.50 -3.65
CA LEU A 183 -19.92 -6.47 -4.49
C LEU A 183 -18.67 -6.46 -3.61
N SER A 184 -17.79 -7.42 -3.86
CA SER A 184 -16.46 -7.47 -3.26
C SER A 184 -15.42 -7.49 -4.37
N LEU A 185 -14.45 -6.59 -4.28
CA LEU A 185 -13.40 -6.42 -5.29
C LEU A 185 -12.03 -6.54 -4.63
N LEU A 186 -11.12 -7.21 -5.31
CA LEU A 186 -9.68 -7.10 -5.10
C LEU A 186 -9.12 -6.17 -6.18
N VAL A 187 -8.31 -5.18 -5.76
CA VAL A 187 -7.55 -4.35 -6.68
C VAL A 187 -6.16 -5.00 -6.82
N GLU A 188 -5.67 -5.07 -8.05
CA GLU A 188 -4.41 -5.73 -8.39
C GLU A 188 -3.52 -4.80 -9.20
N PHE A 189 -2.21 -4.95 -9.02
CA PHE A 189 -1.17 -4.27 -9.80
C PHE A 189 -1.21 -2.74 -9.71
N GLU A 190 -1.52 -2.21 -8.54
CA GLU A 190 -1.44 -0.81 -8.17
C GLU A 190 0.02 -0.34 -8.23
N ASP A 191 0.38 0.31 -9.33
CA ASP A 191 1.71 0.88 -9.50
C ASP A 191 1.88 2.12 -8.60
N GLY A 192 3.13 2.51 -8.32
CA GLY A 192 3.39 3.65 -7.44
C GLY A 192 3.27 3.28 -5.97
N ASP A 193 2.38 3.90 -5.21
CA ASP A 193 2.34 3.72 -3.74
C ASP A 193 1.94 2.29 -3.31
N GLY A 194 1.16 1.60 -4.14
CA GLY A 194 0.78 0.20 -3.99
C GLY A 194 -0.41 -0.06 -3.06
N ASP A 195 -0.74 0.86 -2.15
CA ASP A 195 -1.93 0.78 -1.30
C ASP A 195 -3.08 1.65 -1.85
N VAL A 196 -4.31 1.28 -1.49
CA VAL A 196 -5.53 1.99 -1.90
C VAL A 196 -6.08 2.79 -0.72
N GLY A 197 -6.14 4.12 -0.87
CA GLY A 197 -6.67 4.99 0.19
C GLY A 197 -8.20 5.10 0.22
N SER A 198 -8.86 4.98 -0.93
CA SER A 198 -10.32 4.99 -1.05
C SER A 198 -10.76 4.44 -2.40
N MET A 199 -11.96 3.87 -2.46
CA MET A 199 -12.58 3.37 -3.69
C MET A 199 -14.04 3.80 -3.74
N HIS A 200 -14.48 4.27 -4.90
CA HIS A 200 -15.84 4.70 -5.15
C HIS A 200 -16.35 4.11 -6.46
N ILE A 201 -17.62 3.72 -6.50
CA ILE A 201 -18.26 3.16 -7.69
C ILE A 201 -19.40 4.07 -8.09
N ARG A 202 -19.56 4.27 -9.40
CA ARG A 202 -20.67 5.02 -9.99
C ARG A 202 -21.25 4.24 -11.14
N GLU A 203 -22.56 4.01 -11.09
CA GLU A 203 -23.28 3.43 -12.21
C GLU A 203 -23.39 4.46 -13.35
N VAL A 204 -23.17 4.02 -14.59
CA VAL A 204 -23.12 4.89 -15.78
C VAL A 204 -24.44 5.64 -16.01
N ASN A 205 -25.58 5.10 -15.53
CA ASN A 205 -26.92 5.59 -15.85
C ASN A 205 -27.71 6.23 -14.69
N PHE A 206 -27.14 6.37 -13.48
CA PHE A 206 -27.86 6.97 -12.34
C PHE A 206 -27.12 8.17 -11.70
N VAL A 207 -27.88 9.20 -11.33
CA VAL A 207 -27.43 10.49 -10.77
C VAL A 207 -27.20 10.43 -9.25
N TYR A 208 -27.22 9.25 -8.64
CA TYR A 208 -27.01 9.09 -7.19
C TYR A 208 -25.67 8.44 -6.89
N LEU A 209 -24.87 9.12 -6.07
CA LEU A 209 -23.66 8.57 -5.44
C LEU A 209 -24.10 7.48 -4.45
N LEU A 210 -23.82 6.22 -4.76
CA LEU A 210 -23.91 5.15 -3.77
C LEU A 210 -22.70 5.27 -2.84
N ASN A 211 -22.93 5.71 -1.60
CA ASN A 211 -21.94 5.61 -0.54
C ASN A 211 -21.87 4.15 -0.09
N PHE A 212 -20.89 3.42 -0.61
CA PHE A 212 -20.54 2.10 -0.09
C PHE A 212 -19.57 2.26 1.08
N TYR A 213 -19.95 1.74 2.24
CA TYR A 213 -19.03 1.56 3.36
C TYR A 213 -18.30 0.25 3.15
N PHE A 214 -17.01 0.31 2.82
CA PHE A 214 -16.14 -0.86 2.81
C PHE A 214 -15.82 -1.24 4.26
N LEU A 215 -16.13 -2.47 4.66
CA LEU A 215 -15.58 -3.05 5.87
C LEU A 215 -14.21 -3.60 5.49
N GLY A 216 -13.17 -2.82 5.78
CA GLY A 216 -11.79 -3.31 5.83
C GLY A 216 -11.57 -4.18 7.07
#